data_AF-A0A6H1ZAS5-F1
#
_entry.id   AF-A0A6H1ZAS5-F1
#
_cell.length_a   1.000
_cell.length_b   1.000
_cell.length_c   1.000
_cell.angle_alpha   90.00
_cell.angle_beta   90.00
_cell.angle_gamma   90.00
#
_symmetry.space_group_name_H-M   'P 1'
#
loop_
_entity.id
_entity.type
_entity.pdbx_description
1 polymer ?
#
loop_
_entity_poly.entity_id
_entity_poly.type
_entity_poly.pdbx_seq_one_letter_code
_entity_poly.pdbx_strand_id
1 'polypeptide(L)'
;MGKIRLEEGQFGWDFLIISVETGEDILIQTDWKYPSVASCFGWIPCKRCRDTDGTIDCSHKKVSSMIENARNFLDNHIGDEVEDPGYF
;
A
#
# COMPACT_ATOMS: atom_id res chain seq x y z
N MET A 1 -15.56 -13.06 0.59
CA MET A 1 -14.37 -12.21 0.54
C MET A 1 -14.84 -10.87 1.06
N GLY A 2 -14.15 -10.33 2.07
CA GLY A 2 -14.48 -9.04 2.63
C GLY A 2 -13.90 -7.91 1.79
N LYS A 3 -14.14 -6.67 2.20
CA LYS A 3 -13.50 -5.48 1.66
C LYS A 3 -12.62 -4.86 2.71
N ILE A 4 -11.55 -4.24 2.23
CA ILE A 4 -10.70 -3.38 3.05
C ILE A 4 -10.77 -1.95 2.55
N ARG A 5 -10.68 -0.99 3.48
CA ARG A 5 -10.59 0.44 3.18
C ARG A 5 -9.26 1.00 3.65
N LEU A 6 -8.65 1.87 2.85
CA LEU A 6 -7.47 2.63 3.24
C LEU A 6 -7.88 3.87 4.04
N GLU A 7 -7.24 4.10 5.19
CA GLU A 7 -7.45 5.30 6.01
C GLU A 7 -6.12 5.93 6.41
N GLU A 8 -6.16 7.23 6.73
CA GLU A 8 -5.00 7.94 7.27
C GLU A 8 -4.72 7.48 8.70
N GLY A 9 -3.44 7.31 9.03
CA GLY A 9 -2.99 7.03 10.40
C GLY A 9 -2.92 8.28 11.28
N GLN A 10 -2.32 8.15 12.46
CA GLN A 10 -2.32 9.22 13.47
C GLN A 10 -1.17 10.24 13.28
N PHE A 11 -0.08 9.83 12.63
CA PHE A 11 1.18 10.56 12.61
C PHE A 11 1.50 11.22 11.26
N GLY A 12 0.58 11.15 10.28
CA GLY A 12 0.71 11.78 8.96
C GLY A 12 1.74 11.10 8.03
N TRP A 13 2.24 9.94 8.44
CA TRP A 13 3.09 9.06 7.62
C TRP A 13 2.66 7.60 7.69
N ASP A 14 1.86 7.22 8.67
CA ASP A 14 1.26 5.91 8.83
C ASP A 14 -0.11 5.83 8.14
N PHE A 15 -0.54 4.61 7.86
CA PHE A 15 -1.83 4.29 7.27
C PHE A 15 -2.53 3.21 8.10
N LEU A 16 -3.85 3.12 7.95
CA LEU A 16 -4.66 2.03 8.46
C LEU A 16 -5.31 1.28 7.31
N ILE A 17 -5.41 -0.03 7.45
CA ILE A 17 -6.27 -0.89 6.64
C ILE A 17 -7.42 -1.34 7.51
N ILE A 18 -8.65 -0.97 7.14
CA ILE A 18 -9.86 -1.28 7.91
C ILE A 18 -10.66 -2.36 7.20
N SER A 19 -11.02 -3.45 7.88
CA SER A 19 -12.05 -4.36 7.38
C SER A 19 -13.40 -3.64 7.37
N VAL A 20 -14.03 -3.57 6.21
CA VAL A 20 -15.35 -2.94 6.07
C VAL A 20 -16.42 -3.77 6.79
N GLU A 21 -16.23 -5.09 6.90
CA GLU A 21 -17.17 -5.99 7.55
C GLU A 21 -17.07 -6.01 9.08
N THR A 22 -15.85 -6.07 9.62
CA THR A 22 -15.64 -6.23 11.07
C THR A 22 -15.31 -4.90 11.76
N GLY A 23 -14.82 -3.91 11.01
CA GLY A 23 -14.30 -2.66 11.55
C GLY A 23 -12.93 -2.80 12.23
N GLU A 24 -12.31 -3.98 12.17
CA GLU A 24 -10.95 -4.20 12.67
C GLU A 24 -9.94 -3.47 11.80
N ASP A 25 -8.89 -2.95 12.42
CA ASP A 25 -7.84 -2.20 11.75
C ASP A 25 -6.47 -2.89 11.83
N ILE A 26 -5.63 -2.58 10.84
CA ILE A 26 -4.22 -2.92 10.83
C ILE A 26 -3.41 -1.67 10.59
N LEU A 27 -2.50 -1.40 11.52
CA LEU A 27 -1.61 -0.27 11.47
C LEU A 27 -0.38 -0.54 10.60
N ILE A 28 -0.17 0.33 9.62
CA ILE A 28 0.98 0.31 8.71
C ILE A 28 2.01 1.34 9.18
N GLN A 29 2.96 0.89 10.00
CA GLN A 29 3.97 1.77 10.63
C GLN A 29 5.32 1.88 9.91
N THR A 30 5.54 1.14 8.83
CA THR A 30 6.84 1.16 8.16
C THR A 30 6.68 1.40 6.67
N ASP A 31 7.58 2.20 6.13
CA ASP A 31 7.63 2.55 4.72
C ASP A 31 7.87 1.36 3.81
N TRP A 32 8.57 0.34 4.31
CA TRP A 32 8.72 -0.97 3.67
C TRP A 32 7.41 -1.70 3.39
N LYS A 33 6.32 -1.39 4.09
CA LYS A 33 5.00 -1.98 3.83
C LYS A 33 4.21 -1.22 2.76
N TYR A 34 4.52 0.05 2.47
CA TYR A 34 3.76 0.85 1.51
C TYR A 34 3.68 0.20 0.12
N PRO A 35 4.76 -0.36 -0.46
CA PRO A 35 4.67 -1.00 -1.77
C PRO A 35 3.64 -2.12 -1.86
N SER A 36 3.60 -3.01 -0.86
CA SER A 36 2.66 -4.13 -0.82
C SER A 36 1.23 -3.65 -0.59
N VAL A 37 1.03 -2.69 0.32
CA VAL A 37 -0.30 -2.11 0.57
C VAL A 37 -0.80 -1.39 -0.67
N ALA A 38 -0.02 -0.49 -1.26
CA ALA A 38 -0.38 0.23 -2.48
C ALA A 38 -0.71 -0.72 -3.63
N SER A 39 0.00 -1.84 -3.73
CA SER A 39 -0.28 -2.86 -4.77
C SER A 39 -1.66 -3.50 -4.62
N CYS A 40 -2.19 -3.62 -3.39
CA CYS A 40 -3.56 -4.07 -3.16
C CYS A 40 -4.60 -3.08 -3.72
N PHE A 41 -4.25 -1.80 -3.73
CA PHE A 41 -5.03 -0.71 -4.34
C PHE A 41 -4.69 -0.47 -5.81
N GLY A 42 -3.98 -1.40 -6.46
CA GLY A 42 -3.71 -1.38 -7.91
C GLY A 42 -2.44 -0.62 -8.33
N TRP A 43 -1.61 -0.19 -7.38
CA TRP A 43 -0.31 0.37 -7.70
C TRP A 43 0.64 -0.70 -8.28
N ILE A 44 1.56 -0.26 -9.15
CA ILE A 44 2.56 -1.13 -9.77
C ILE A 44 3.95 -0.52 -9.54
N PRO A 45 4.85 -1.19 -8.80
CA PRO A 45 6.13 -0.59 -8.39
C PRO A 45 6.99 -0.06 -9.54
N CYS A 46 7.12 -0.89 -10.57
CA CYS A 46 7.81 -0.53 -11.80
C CYS A 46 7.04 -1.07 -13.01
N LYS A 47 6.31 -0.17 -13.69
CA LYS A 47 5.54 -0.50 -14.90
C LYS A 47 6.40 -1.10 -16.02
N ARG A 48 7.71 -0.84 -16.04
CA ARG A 48 8.62 -1.32 -17.10
C ARG A 48 9.08 -2.76 -16.90
N CYS A 49 9.53 -3.15 -15.71
CA CYS A 49 9.93 -4.55 -15.48
C CYS A 49 8.77 -5.42 -15.00
N ARG A 50 7.84 -4.89 -14.21
CA ARG A 50 6.74 -5.64 -13.56
C ARG A 50 7.19 -6.89 -12.78
N ASP A 51 8.48 -6.95 -12.44
CA ASP A 51 9.15 -8.10 -11.82
C ASP A 51 9.87 -7.65 -10.53
N THR A 52 9.15 -6.88 -9.72
CA THR A 52 9.58 -6.45 -8.39
C THR A 52 8.33 -6.10 -7.59
N ASP A 53 8.38 -6.33 -6.29
CA ASP A 53 7.35 -5.97 -5.32
C ASP A 53 7.54 -4.55 -4.75
N GLY A 54 8.56 -3.83 -5.21
CA GLY A 54 8.88 -2.48 -4.76
C GLY A 54 9.71 -2.41 -3.48
N THR A 55 10.18 -3.54 -2.96
CA THR A 55 11.03 -3.63 -1.75
C THR A 55 12.51 -3.87 -2.05
N ILE A 56 12.89 -3.95 -3.32
CA ILE A 56 14.29 -4.06 -3.77
C ILE A 56 14.56 -3.12 -4.93
N ASP A 57 15.82 -2.82 -5.19
CA ASP A 57 16.21 -2.12 -6.42
C ASP A 57 15.88 -2.98 -7.65
N CYS A 58 15.50 -2.33 -8.75
CA CYS A 58 15.51 -2.94 -10.08
C CYS A 58 16.39 -2.14 -11.03
N SER A 59 16.63 -2.67 -12.22
CA SER A 59 17.45 -2.00 -13.25
C SER A 59 16.91 -0.64 -13.70
N HIS A 60 15.66 -0.31 -13.39
CA HIS A 60 14.98 0.92 -13.81
C HIS A 60 14.73 1.92 -12.68
N LYS A 61 14.62 1.45 -11.43
CA LYS A 61 14.20 2.26 -10.28
C LYS A 61 14.88 1.78 -9.00
N LYS A 62 15.20 2.74 -8.13
CA LYS A 62 15.65 2.50 -6.77
C LYS A 62 14.48 2.17 -5.85
N VAL A 63 14.73 1.33 -4.85
CA VAL A 63 13.76 0.95 -3.83
C VAL A 63 13.18 2.18 -3.12
N SER A 64 14.03 3.15 -2.76
CA SER A 64 13.58 4.39 -2.11
C SER A 64 12.57 5.19 -2.95
N SER A 65 12.80 5.27 -4.27
CA SER A 65 11.87 5.94 -5.18
C SER A 65 10.55 5.18 -5.35
N MET A 66 10.58 3.84 -5.26
CA MET A 66 9.37 3.02 -5.30
C MET A 66 8.58 3.15 -4.00
N ILE A 67 9.24 3.14 -2.84
CA ILE A 67 8.61 3.38 -1.54
C ILE A 67 7.96 4.77 -1.47
N GLU A 68 8.67 5.81 -1.90
CA GLU A 68 8.12 7.18 -1.95
C GLU A 68 6.91 7.26 -2.89
N ASN A 69 6.98 6.62 -4.06
CA ASN A 69 5.86 6.60 -5.00
C ASN A 69 4.66 5.80 -4.48
N ALA A 70 4.90 4.72 -3.74
CA ALA A 70 3.85 3.95 -3.08
C ALA A 70 3.16 4.78 -2.00
N ARG A 71 3.93 5.52 -1.17
CA ARG A 71 3.37 6.46 -0.19
C ARG A 71 2.48 7.50 -0.87
N ASN A 72 3.01 8.20 -1.88
CA ASN A 72 2.24 9.21 -2.62
C ASN A 72 0.99 8.62 -3.26
N PHE A 73 1.03 7.35 -3.69
CA PHE A 73 -0.15 6.66 -4.17
C PHE A 73 -1.16 6.46 -3.04
N LEU A 74 -0.76 5.91 -1.90
CA LEU A 74 -1.64 5.73 -0.75
C LEU A 74 -2.28 7.05 -0.27
N ASP A 75 -1.52 8.13 -0.19
CA ASP A 75 -2.02 9.46 0.19
C ASP A 75 -3.15 9.94 -0.75
N ASN A 76 -3.08 9.63 -2.04
CA ASN A 76 -4.11 10.01 -3.02
C ASN A 76 -5.31 9.05 -3.06
N HIS A 77 -5.25 7.95 -2.31
CA HIS A 77 -6.23 6.85 -2.34
C HIS A 77 -6.85 6.60 -0.94
N ILE A 78 -6.67 7.52 0.02
CA ILE A 78 -7.36 7.47 1.31
C ILE A 78 -8.88 7.45 1.07
N GLY A 79 -9.56 6.51 1.72
CA GLY A 79 -10.99 6.26 1.61
C GLY A 79 -11.36 5.23 0.54
N ASP A 80 -10.45 4.80 -0.32
CA ASP A 80 -10.73 3.77 -1.32
C ASP A 80 -10.98 2.40 -0.69
N GLU A 81 -11.90 1.64 -1.26
CA GLU A 81 -12.22 0.26 -0.89
C GLU A 81 -11.80 -0.72 -1.98
N VAL A 82 -11.20 -1.85 -1.58
CA VAL A 82 -10.86 -2.97 -2.47
C VAL A 82 -11.25 -4.30 -1.85
N GLU A 83 -11.33 -5.35 -2.66
CA GLU A 83 -11.51 -6.71 -2.15
C GLU A 83 -10.32 -7.10 -1.28
N ASP A 84 -10.61 -7.65 -0.11
CA ASP A 84 -9.60 -8.17 0.81
C ASP A 84 -8.89 -9.36 0.18
N PRO A 85 -7.57 -9.29 -0.06
CA PRO A 85 -6.83 -10.42 -0.60
C PRO A 85 -6.58 -11.54 0.42
N GLY A 86 -6.94 -11.35 1.70
CA GLY A 86 -7.02 -12.39 2.72
C GLY A 86 -5.71 -12.71 3.45
N TYR A 87 -4.74 -11.79 3.43
CA TYR A 87 -3.44 -11.97 4.10
C TYR A 87 -3.03 -10.78 4.99
N PHE A 88 -3.98 -9.89 5.25
CA PHE A 88 -3.83 -8.78 6.20
C PHE A 88 -4.08 -9.28 7.62
#